data_AF-A0A968JQU3-F1
#
_entry.id   AF-A0A968JQU3-F1
#
_cell.length_a   1.000
_cell.length_b   1.000
_cell.length_c   1.000
_cell.angle_alpha   90.00
_cell.angle_beta   90.00
_cell.angle_gamma   90.00
#
_symmetry.space_group_name_H-M   'P 1'
#
loop_
_entity.id
_entity.type
_entity.pdbx_description
1 polymer ?
#
loop_
_entity_poly.entity_id
_entity_poly.type
_entity_poly.pdbx_seq_one_letter_code
_entity_poly.pdbx_strand_id
1 'polypeptide(L)'
;MISSSTPKYKLGNEPWLFYKENIDHFYTSYSDDDIRLICDNIKKLSELVKREYNLDFVFIPLPEKYTLYHKIVNNDKESDFLEKVYRGLAERNVLYIDLLDTLKTTHGYVYPRTDTHLNENGSEIAFEKLLNVIQQDTTFNYLFNN
;
A
#
# COMPACT_ATOMS: atom_id res chain seq x y z
N MET A 1 10.26 -18.09 23.45
CA MET A 1 9.37 -17.19 22.68
C MET A 1 10.00 -16.97 21.32
N ILE A 2 9.27 -17.24 20.25
CA ILE A 2 9.67 -16.89 18.89
C ILE A 2 9.28 -15.41 18.71
N SER A 3 10.23 -14.54 18.37
CA SER A 3 10.00 -13.09 18.18
C SER A 3 8.87 -12.83 17.17
N SER A 4 8.08 -11.76 17.33
CA SER A 4 7.08 -11.33 16.32
C SER A 4 7.74 -11.01 14.97
N SER A 5 9.03 -10.66 15.00
CA SER A 5 9.88 -10.43 13.83
C SER A 5 10.35 -11.73 13.16
N THR A 6 9.92 -12.91 13.62
CA THR A 6 10.41 -14.18 13.06
C THR A 6 9.78 -14.44 11.70
N PRO A 7 10.58 -14.51 10.63
CA PRO A 7 10.06 -14.71 9.30
C PRO A 7 9.54 -16.15 9.12
N LYS A 8 8.41 -16.29 8.41
CA LYS A 8 7.99 -17.57 7.84
C LYS A 8 8.65 -17.76 6.49
N TYR A 9 9.17 -18.96 6.29
CA TYR A 9 9.88 -19.35 5.07
C TYR A 9 8.98 -20.23 4.21
N LYS A 10 9.09 -20.08 2.89
CA LYS A 10 8.91 -21.21 1.99
C LYS A 10 10.28 -21.71 1.56
N LEU A 11 10.60 -22.93 1.95
CA LEU A 11 11.85 -23.60 1.57
C LEU A 11 11.71 -24.16 0.14
N GLY A 12 12.70 -23.84 -0.69
CA GLY A 12 12.88 -24.28 -2.08
C GLY A 12 14.29 -23.88 -2.53
N ASN A 13 14.66 -24.09 -3.80
CA ASN A 13 15.98 -23.69 -4.31
C ASN A 13 16.26 -22.18 -4.16
N GLU A 14 15.21 -21.37 -4.06
CA GLU A 14 15.27 -19.92 -3.88
C GLU A 14 14.29 -19.48 -2.77
N PRO A 15 14.78 -19.31 -1.52
CA PRO A 15 13.90 -19.09 -0.38
C PRO A 15 13.27 -17.70 -0.40
N TRP A 16 11.98 -17.65 -0.08
CA TRP A 16 11.25 -16.40 0.16
C TRP A 16 11.08 -16.17 1.66
N LEU A 17 11.29 -14.91 2.07
CA LEU A 17 11.17 -14.45 3.44
C LEU A 17 9.90 -13.62 3.60
N PHE A 18 9.00 -13.98 4.52
CA PHE A 18 7.84 -13.16 4.84
C PHE A 18 7.77 -12.91 6.33
N TYR A 19 7.54 -11.67 6.75
CA TYR A 19 7.40 -11.34 8.16
C TYR A 19 6.07 -11.85 8.69
N LYS A 20 6.10 -12.43 9.90
CA LYS A 20 4.90 -12.97 10.53
C LYS A 20 3.80 -11.93 10.67
N GLU A 21 4.15 -10.70 11.01
CA GLU A 21 3.19 -9.59 11.14
C GLU A 21 2.41 -9.32 9.84
N ASN A 22 3.06 -9.37 8.67
CA ASN A 22 2.36 -9.22 7.38
C ASN A 22 1.44 -10.40 7.07
N ILE A 23 1.83 -11.60 7.49
CA ILE A 23 1.00 -12.80 7.30
C ILE A 23 -0.22 -12.74 8.22
N ASP A 24 -0.03 -12.39 9.49
CA ASP A 24 -1.09 -12.26 10.46
C ASP A 24 -2.07 -11.14 10.05
N HIS A 25 -1.54 -10.01 9.54
CA HIS A 25 -2.33 -8.93 8.96
C HIS A 25 -3.15 -9.39 7.75
N PHE A 26 -2.54 -10.11 6.80
CA PHE A 26 -3.22 -10.60 5.60
C PHE A 26 -4.45 -11.46 5.92
N TYR A 27 -4.37 -12.32 6.95
CA TYR A 27 -5.49 -13.18 7.37
C TYR A 27 -6.43 -12.51 8.37
N THR A 28 -6.15 -11.28 8.81
CA THR A 28 -7.05 -10.54 9.69
C THR A 28 -8.29 -10.11 8.92
N SER A 29 -9.47 -10.45 9.44
CA SER A 29 -10.73 -10.00 8.87
C SER A 29 -11.11 -8.64 9.47
N TYR A 30 -11.13 -7.61 8.64
CA TYR A 30 -11.58 -6.28 9.02
C TYR A 30 -13.07 -6.12 8.71
N SER A 31 -13.83 -5.71 9.72
CA SER A 31 -15.23 -5.36 9.56
C SER A 31 -15.37 -4.04 8.79
N ASP A 32 -16.56 -3.77 8.25
CA ASP A 32 -16.84 -2.48 7.60
C ASP A 32 -16.67 -1.31 8.57
N ASP A 33 -16.93 -1.51 9.87
CA ASP A 33 -16.71 -0.52 10.91
C ASP A 33 -15.22 -0.23 11.14
N ASP A 34 -14.35 -1.24 11.07
CA ASP A 34 -12.90 -1.06 11.15
C ASP A 34 -12.38 -0.24 9.95
N ILE A 35 -12.84 -0.59 8.75
CA ILE A 35 -12.49 0.13 7.51
C ILE A 35 -12.98 1.57 7.57
N ARG A 36 -14.21 1.79 8.04
CA ARG A 36 -14.79 3.11 8.25
C ARG A 36 -13.92 3.93 9.20
N LEU A 37 -13.51 3.37 10.34
CA LEU A 37 -12.67 4.05 11.32
C LEU A 37 -11.30 4.43 10.74
N ILE A 38 -10.65 3.51 10.02
CA ILE A 38 -9.37 3.76 9.34
C ILE A 38 -9.51 4.94 8.37
N CYS A 39 -10.51 4.88 7.49
CA CYS A 39 -10.71 5.89 6.45
C CYS A 39 -11.14 7.24 7.03
N ASP A 40 -11.97 7.26 8.08
CA ASP A 40 -12.37 8.48 8.80
C ASP A 40 -11.16 9.15 9.45
N ASN A 41 -10.24 8.38 10.04
CA ASN A 41 -9.03 8.93 10.65
C ASN A 41 -8.08 9.53 9.60
N ILE A 42 -7.92 8.88 8.45
CA ILE A 42 -7.13 9.42 7.34
C ILE A 42 -7.77 10.70 6.79
N LYS A 43 -9.09 10.72 6.63
CA LYS A 43 -9.83 11.93 6.20
C LYS A 43 -9.62 13.09 7.17
N LYS A 44 -9.79 12.85 8.47
CA LYS A 44 -9.54 13.86 9.52
C LYS A 44 -8.11 14.41 9.46
N LEU A 45 -7.12 13.55 9.25
CA LEU A 45 -5.73 13.97 9.09
C LEU A 45 -5.56 14.86 7.84
N SER A 46 -6.13 14.47 6.70
CA SER A 46 -6.05 15.26 5.47
C SER A 46 -6.67 16.65 5.63
N GLU A 47 -7.81 16.75 6.32
CA GLU A 47 -8.50 18.02 6.59
C GLU A 47 -7.71 18.89 7.58
N LEU A 48 -7.13 18.27 8.61
CA LEU A 48 -6.28 18.96 9.58
C LEU A 48 -5.06 19.55 8.88
N VAL A 49 -4.36 18.76 8.06
CA VAL A 49 -3.16 19.23 7.34
C VAL A 49 -3.48 20.38 6.39
N LYS A 50 -4.62 20.32 5.69
CA LYS A 50 -5.06 21.43 4.84
C LYS A 50 -5.43 22.68 5.64
N ARG A 51 -6.16 22.52 6.74
CA ARG A 51 -6.62 23.66 7.56
C ARG A 51 -5.48 24.36 8.29
N GLU A 52 -4.59 23.61 8.93
CA GLU A 52 -3.55 24.16 9.80
C GLU A 52 -2.32 24.66 9.01
N TYR A 53 -2.03 24.04 7.87
CA TYR A 53 -0.78 24.27 7.14
C TYR A 53 -0.97 24.62 5.66
N ASN A 54 -2.21 24.63 5.15
CA ASN A 54 -2.52 24.81 3.72
C ASN A 54 -1.77 23.82 2.81
N LEU A 55 -1.53 22.60 3.29
CA LEU A 55 -0.86 21.54 2.53
C LEU A 55 -1.88 20.57 1.94
N ASP A 56 -1.62 20.12 0.71
CA ASP A 56 -2.37 19.03 0.10
C ASP A 56 -1.82 17.68 0.58
N PHE A 57 -2.72 16.74 0.82
CA PHE A 57 -2.42 15.46 1.43
C PHE A 57 -2.70 14.33 0.44
N VAL A 58 -1.69 13.50 0.16
CA VAL A 58 -1.80 12.30 -0.67
C VAL A 58 -1.47 11.08 0.18
N PHE A 59 -2.38 10.13 0.26
CA PHE A 59 -2.15 8.87 0.98
C PHE A 59 -1.73 7.75 0.03
N ILE A 60 -0.67 7.02 0.38
CA ILE A 60 -0.15 5.91 -0.45
C ILE A 60 -0.15 4.63 0.41
N PRO A 61 -1.27 3.89 0.47
CA PRO A 61 -1.28 2.59 1.13
C PRO A 61 -0.53 1.57 0.26
N LEU A 62 0.64 1.18 0.72
CA LEU A 62 1.52 0.25 0.01
C LEU A 62 1.08 -1.21 0.26
N PRO A 63 0.83 -2.02 -0.80
CA PRO A 63 0.60 -3.45 -0.65
C PRO A 63 1.76 -4.15 0.03
N GLU A 64 1.50 -4.93 1.06
CA GLU A 64 2.57 -5.71 1.70
C GLU A 64 3.09 -6.79 0.74
N LYS A 65 4.36 -7.18 0.91
CA LYS A 65 4.98 -8.25 0.11
C LYS A 65 4.17 -9.55 0.12
N TYR A 66 3.58 -9.90 1.27
CA TYR A 66 2.73 -11.09 1.36
C TYR A 66 1.40 -10.91 0.62
N THR A 67 0.84 -9.70 0.55
CA THR A 67 -0.36 -9.41 -0.25
C THR A 67 -0.15 -9.69 -1.74
N LEU A 68 1.06 -9.42 -2.26
CA LEU A 68 1.38 -9.65 -3.67
C LEU A 68 1.78 -11.10 -3.96
N TYR A 69 2.41 -11.77 -3.00
CA TYR A 69 3.08 -13.06 -3.23
C TYR A 69 2.60 -14.20 -2.33
N HIS A 70 1.45 -14.09 -1.67
CA HIS A 70 0.92 -15.16 -0.81
C HIS A 70 0.77 -16.47 -1.55
N LYS A 71 0.42 -16.42 -2.86
CA LYS A 71 0.31 -17.59 -3.76
C LYS A 71 1.61 -18.38 -3.92
N ILE A 72 2.76 -17.76 -3.64
CA ILE A 72 4.04 -18.48 -3.57
C ILE A 72 4.00 -19.44 -2.40
N VAL A 73 3.37 -19.10 -1.27
CA VAL A 73 3.33 -19.90 -0.04
C VAL A 73 2.13 -20.83 0.00
N ASN A 74 0.91 -20.27 -0.12
CA ASN A 74 -0.36 -20.95 0.01
C ASN A 74 -1.26 -20.67 -1.20
N ASN A 75 -2.11 -21.61 -1.59
CA ASN A 75 -3.11 -21.38 -2.64
C ASN A 75 -4.51 -21.13 -2.03
N ASP A 76 -4.62 -20.08 -1.22
CA ASP A 76 -5.84 -19.67 -0.52
C ASP A 76 -6.38 -18.32 -1.02
N LYS A 77 -7.48 -17.86 -0.41
CA LYS A 77 -8.20 -16.64 -0.81
C LYS A 77 -7.33 -15.41 -0.54
N GLU A 78 -7.37 -14.45 -1.47
CA GLU A 78 -6.72 -13.15 -1.29
C GLU A 78 -7.41 -12.32 -0.19
N SER A 79 -6.61 -11.50 0.51
CA SER A 79 -7.14 -10.48 1.41
C SER A 79 -7.85 -9.37 0.61
N ASP A 80 -9.03 -8.96 1.07
CA ASP A 80 -9.81 -7.86 0.49
C ASP A 80 -9.59 -6.51 1.21
N PHE A 81 -8.64 -6.47 2.15
CA PHE A 81 -8.41 -5.32 3.02
C PHE A 81 -8.10 -4.03 2.25
N LEU A 82 -7.12 -4.05 1.34
CA LEU A 82 -6.74 -2.84 0.60
C LEU A 82 -7.84 -2.37 -0.35
N GLU A 83 -8.54 -3.29 -1.01
CA GLU A 83 -9.70 -2.96 -1.86
C GLU A 83 -10.80 -2.25 -1.06
N LYS A 84 -11.07 -2.72 0.17
CA LYS A 84 -11.99 -2.06 1.10
C LYS A 84 -11.49 -0.67 1.52
N VAL A 85 -10.19 -0.53 1.82
CA VAL A 85 -9.58 0.77 2.15
C VAL A 85 -9.69 1.74 0.97
N TYR A 86 -9.36 1.35 -0.26
CA TYR A 86 -9.47 2.20 -1.44
C TYR A 86 -10.89 2.70 -1.66
N ARG A 87 -11.88 1.80 -1.55
CA ARG A 87 -13.30 2.18 -1.63
C ARG A 87 -13.68 3.17 -0.53
N GLY A 88 -13.29 2.90 0.73
CA GLY A 88 -13.57 3.79 1.86
C GLY A 88 -12.91 5.17 1.74
N LEU A 89 -11.69 5.25 1.19
CA LEU A 89 -11.00 6.51 0.91
C LEU A 89 -11.70 7.29 -0.22
N ALA A 90 -12.11 6.60 -1.29
CA ALA A 90 -12.83 7.20 -2.41
C ALA A 90 -14.18 7.82 -1.97
N GLU A 91 -14.96 7.10 -1.15
CA GLU A 91 -16.22 7.60 -0.57
C GLU A 91 -16.06 8.91 0.23
N ARG A 92 -14.87 9.13 0.80
CA ARG A 92 -14.55 10.33 1.61
C ARG A 92 -13.87 11.43 0.83
N ASN A 93 -13.67 11.24 -0.49
CA ASN A 93 -12.88 12.13 -1.33
C ASN A 93 -11.50 12.42 -0.71
N VAL A 94 -10.83 11.38 -0.20
CA VAL A 94 -9.42 11.46 0.17
C VAL A 94 -8.60 11.22 -1.09
N LEU A 95 -7.59 12.06 -1.34
CA LEU A 95 -6.65 11.82 -2.42
C LEU A 95 -5.70 10.69 -2.04
N TYR A 96 -5.69 9.61 -2.83
CA TYR A 96 -4.83 8.44 -2.59
C TYR A 96 -4.28 7.87 -3.88
N ILE A 97 -3.26 7.01 -3.76
CA ILE A 97 -2.67 6.26 -4.86
C ILE A 97 -2.94 4.78 -4.68
N ASP A 98 -3.64 4.18 -5.65
CA ASP A 98 -3.80 2.73 -5.76
C ASP A 98 -2.57 2.13 -6.46
N LEU A 99 -1.86 1.29 -5.72
CA LEU A 99 -0.70 0.54 -6.21
C LEU A 99 -0.99 -0.96 -6.35
N LEU A 100 -2.12 -1.46 -5.84
CA LEU A 100 -2.37 -2.89 -5.70
C LEU A 100 -2.37 -3.60 -7.05
N ASP A 101 -3.24 -3.18 -7.95
CA ASP A 101 -3.38 -3.83 -9.26
C ASP A 101 -2.14 -3.63 -10.12
N THR A 102 -1.53 -2.43 -10.04
CA THR A 102 -0.34 -2.11 -10.82
C THR A 102 0.84 -3.00 -10.40
N LEU A 103 1.09 -3.13 -9.09
CA LEU A 103 2.17 -3.98 -8.58
C LEU A 103 1.88 -5.48 -8.74
N LYS A 104 0.61 -5.91 -8.62
CA LYS A 104 0.20 -7.31 -8.84
C LYS A 104 0.41 -7.77 -10.30
N THR A 105 0.16 -6.88 -11.26
CA THR A 105 0.19 -7.22 -12.70
C THR A 105 1.51 -6.89 -13.39
N THR A 106 2.43 -6.20 -12.69
CA THR A 106 3.76 -5.88 -13.19
C THR A 106 4.55 -7.16 -13.53
N HIS A 107 5.23 -7.14 -14.68
CA HIS A 107 6.13 -8.23 -15.05
C HIS A 107 7.37 -8.25 -14.15
N GLY A 108 7.63 -9.39 -13.52
CA GLY A 108 8.75 -9.56 -12.60
C GLY A 108 8.39 -9.27 -11.14
N TYR A 109 9.38 -9.37 -10.25
CA TYR A 109 9.19 -9.09 -8.83
C TYR A 109 9.42 -7.62 -8.53
N VAL A 110 8.58 -7.04 -7.69
CA VAL A 110 8.69 -5.67 -7.17
C VAL A 110 9.18 -5.62 -5.73
N TYR A 111 9.30 -6.77 -5.06
CA TYR A 111 10.05 -6.92 -3.81
C TYR A 111 11.17 -7.94 -3.98
N PRO A 112 12.33 -7.75 -3.33
CA PRO A 112 13.33 -8.79 -3.18
C PRO A 112 12.79 -9.97 -2.35
N ARG A 113 13.32 -11.17 -2.60
CA ARG A 113 12.90 -12.39 -1.89
C ARG A 113 13.12 -12.29 -0.38
N THR A 114 14.20 -11.62 0.03
CA THR A 114 14.67 -11.55 1.43
C THR A 114 14.45 -10.19 2.08
N ASP A 115 13.89 -9.20 1.38
CA ASP A 115 13.72 -7.83 1.89
C ASP A 115 12.24 -7.43 1.96
N THR A 116 11.89 -6.49 2.83
CA THR A 116 10.52 -5.98 3.01
C THR A 116 10.22 -4.75 2.17
N HIS A 117 11.22 -4.12 1.57
CA HIS A 117 11.06 -2.92 0.76
C HIS A 117 10.84 -3.27 -0.71
N LEU A 118 10.21 -2.34 -1.42
CA LEU A 118 10.18 -2.39 -2.88
C LEU A 118 11.61 -2.40 -3.41
N ASN A 119 11.83 -3.12 -4.50
CA ASN A 119 13.04 -2.93 -5.30
C ASN A 119 12.91 -1.67 -6.15
N GLU A 120 13.92 -1.42 -6.99
CA GLU A 120 13.98 -0.26 -7.88
C GLU A 120 12.74 -0.18 -8.80
N ASN A 121 12.38 -1.28 -9.46
CA ASN A 121 11.20 -1.34 -10.33
C ASN A 121 9.89 -1.02 -9.58
N GLY A 122 9.69 -1.61 -8.40
CA GLY A 122 8.53 -1.32 -7.56
C GLY A 122 8.46 0.15 -7.12
N SER A 123 9.63 0.72 -6.81
CA SER A 123 9.76 2.12 -6.38
C SER A 123 9.51 3.09 -7.54
N GLU A 124 9.99 2.77 -8.73
CA GLU A 124 9.78 3.55 -9.96
C GLU A 124 8.28 3.61 -10.30
N ILE A 125 7.57 2.48 -10.25
CA ILE A 125 6.12 2.43 -10.45
C ILE A 125 5.38 3.33 -9.44
N ALA A 126 5.73 3.24 -8.16
CA ALA A 126 5.12 4.08 -7.13
C ALA A 126 5.42 5.58 -7.35
N PHE A 127 6.66 5.89 -7.76
CA PHE A 127 7.09 7.24 -8.07
C PHE A 127 6.35 7.82 -9.28
N GLU A 128 6.22 7.08 -10.37
CA GLU A 128 5.47 7.53 -11.57
C GLU A 128 4.01 7.80 -11.25
N LYS A 129 3.36 6.94 -10.45
CA LYS A 129 1.98 7.15 -9.99
C LYS A 129 1.86 8.42 -9.15
N LEU A 130 2.80 8.67 -8.25
CA LEU A 130 2.83 9.90 -7.45
C LEU A 130 3.05 11.14 -8.31
N LEU A 131 4.00 11.07 -9.25
CA LEU A 131 4.31 12.17 -10.15
C LEU A 131 3.09 12.55 -11.00
N ASN A 132 2.34 11.56 -11.50
CA ASN A 132 1.09 11.81 -12.24
C ASN A 132 0.05 12.55 -11.41
N VAL A 133 -0.09 12.22 -10.11
CA VAL A 133 -1.00 12.94 -9.20
C VAL A 133 -0.52 14.39 -9.00
N ILE A 134 0.77 14.59 -8.74
CA ILE A 134 1.35 15.93 -8.54
C ILE A 134 1.23 16.78 -9.80
N GLN A 135 1.46 16.22 -10.99
CA GLN A 135 1.36 16.93 -12.27
C GLN A 135 -0.07 17.25 -12.67
N GLN A 136 -1.08 16.61 -12.09
CA GLN A 136 -2.48 16.99 -12.30
C GLN A 136 -2.91 18.11 -11.35
N ASP A 137 -2.10 18.42 -10.33
CA ASP A 137 -2.33 19.57 -9.46
C ASP A 137 -1.99 20.88 -10.19
N THR A 138 -3.02 21.65 -10.51
CA THR A 138 -2.91 22.95 -11.18
C THR A 138 -2.09 23.97 -10.38
N THR A 139 -2.11 23.88 -9.05
CA THR A 139 -1.35 24.80 -8.17
C THR A 139 0.14 24.53 -8.27
N PHE A 140 0.53 23.25 -8.27
CA PHE A 140 1.93 22.85 -8.44
C PHE A 140 2.46 23.27 -9.80
N ASN A 141 1.73 23.00 -10.88
CA ASN A 141 2.16 23.38 -12.23
C ASN A 141 2.34 24.90 -12.41
N TYR A 142 1.49 25.71 -11.76
CA TYR A 142 1.59 27.16 -11.84
C TYR A 142 2.88 27.72 -11.19
N LEU A 143 3.38 27.07 -10.13
CA LEU A 143 4.54 27.53 -9.36
C LEU A 143 5.89 27.10 -9.95
N PHE A 144 5.94 26.00 -10.72
CA PHE A 144 7.19 25.40 -11.19
C PHE A 144 7.38 25.40 -12.72
N ASN A 145 6.33 25.70 -13.50
CA ASN A 145 6.41 25.79 -14.95
C ASN A 145 6.25 27.22 -15.50
N ASN A 146 6.24 28.24 -14.63
CA ASN A 146 6.34 29.67 -14.97
C ASN A 146 7.63 30.25 -14.39
#